data_AF-A0A1Z5H4K7-F1
#
_entry.id   AF-A0A1Z5H4K7-F1
#
_cell.length_a   1.000
_cell.length_b   1.000
_cell.length_c   1.000
_cell.angle_alpha   90.00
_cell.angle_beta   90.00
_cell.angle_gamma   90.00
#
_symmetry.space_group_name_H-M   'P 1'
#
loop_
_entity.id
_entity.type
_entity.pdbx_description
1 polymer ?
#
loop_
_entity_poly.entity_id
_entity_poly.type
_entity_poly.pdbx_seq_one_letter_code
_entity_poly.pdbx_strand_id
1 'polypeptide(L)'
;MKKLGTKLLVALTVVLGGLVASQQPVTAHAATTFSSSIIPSGHFQNAANHYAFHWQSFKAGKSKGQVLIFGNFNGDVKHPAIQFGVPTKYKLSKNRRTLTTYYRLTSAKGKLSSTYRMDLYKYSNSNYRVKLNQYKAGLLPSYKGSSYTFNLTKNSPAQAFSAFTTTQLTNYGIAQDTQSVQKQREQGETSADPNSSEVQQQIRDTVTKQVTPVVSSMVEAYNTTH
;
A
#
# COMPACT_ATOMS: atom_id res chain seq x y z
N MET A 1 -10.55 43.41 -27.12
CA MET A 1 -10.19 42.07 -26.63
C MET A 1 -10.28 42.06 -25.11
N LYS A 2 -11.06 41.12 -24.56
CA LYS A 2 -11.61 41.16 -23.19
C LYS A 2 -10.54 40.83 -22.14
N LYS A 3 -10.44 41.66 -21.10
CA LYS A 3 -9.99 41.27 -19.75
C LYS A 3 -11.23 41.22 -18.87
N LEU A 4 -11.51 40.09 -18.25
CA LEU A 4 -12.57 39.95 -17.24
C LEU A 4 -11.91 39.58 -15.92
N GLY A 5 -11.90 40.56 -15.03
CA GLY A 5 -11.48 40.42 -13.65
C GLY A 5 -12.59 39.88 -12.76
N THR A 6 -12.15 39.11 -11.79
CA THR A 6 -12.67 38.81 -10.45
C THR A 6 -13.78 39.73 -9.94
N LYS A 7 -14.93 39.15 -9.54
CA LYS A 7 -15.67 39.56 -8.33
C LYS A 7 -16.29 38.35 -7.63
N LEU A 8 -15.89 38.22 -6.37
CA LEU A 8 -16.40 37.34 -5.33
C LEU A 8 -17.85 37.72 -5.00
N LEU A 9 -18.77 36.75 -4.96
CA LEU A 9 -20.07 36.92 -4.30
C LEU A 9 -20.33 35.73 -3.37
N VAL A 10 -20.32 36.04 -2.08
CA VAL A 10 -20.83 35.21 -1.00
C VAL A 10 -22.34 35.29 -1.02
N ALA A 11 -23.02 34.16 -1.19
CA ALA A 11 -24.46 34.05 -1.00
C ALA A 11 -24.75 33.08 0.14
N LEU A 12 -25.00 33.63 1.33
CA LEU A 12 -25.61 32.94 2.46
C LEU A 12 -27.07 32.64 2.08
N THR A 13 -27.39 31.37 1.85
CA THR A 13 -28.77 30.90 1.75
C THR A 13 -29.23 30.39 3.10
N VAL A 14 -30.10 31.17 3.74
CA VAL A 14 -30.93 30.75 4.87
C VAL A 14 -32.03 29.86 4.30
N VAL A 15 -32.09 28.59 4.71
CA VAL A 15 -33.24 27.71 4.41
C VAL A 15 -33.99 27.46 5.72
N LEU A 16 -35.14 28.12 5.84
CA LEU A 16 -36.17 27.85 6.83
C LEU A 16 -37.10 26.74 6.31
N GLY A 17 -37.33 25.72 7.15
CA GLY A 17 -38.62 25.04 7.25
C GLY A 17 -38.98 24.00 6.17
N GLY A 18 -38.50 22.77 6.35
CA GLY A 18 -39.12 21.57 5.78
C GLY A 18 -39.00 20.42 6.77
N LEU A 19 -40.10 20.05 7.41
CA LEU A 19 -40.22 18.85 8.25
C LEU A 19 -40.09 17.61 7.36
N VAL A 20 -38.85 17.21 7.05
CA VAL A 20 -38.57 15.84 6.65
C VAL A 20 -38.41 15.04 7.94
N ALA A 21 -39.30 14.06 8.12
CA ALA A 21 -39.17 13.05 9.15
C ALA A 21 -37.73 12.54 9.16
N SER A 22 -37.02 12.82 10.24
CA SER A 22 -35.69 12.29 10.49
C SER A 22 -35.84 10.78 10.63
N GLN A 23 -35.70 10.06 9.51
CA GLN A 23 -35.29 8.68 9.59
C GLN A 23 -33.93 8.73 10.27
N GLN A 24 -33.90 8.47 11.58
CA GLN A 24 -32.65 8.17 12.26
C GLN A 24 -31.95 7.13 11.39
N PRO A 25 -30.72 7.37 10.93
CA PRO A 25 -29.97 6.32 10.27
C PRO A 25 -29.91 5.18 11.27
N VAL A 26 -30.59 4.08 10.96
CA VAL A 26 -30.50 2.85 11.73
C VAL A 26 -29.01 2.55 11.75
N THR A 27 -28.37 2.74 12.90
CA THR A 27 -26.94 2.51 13.06
C THR A 27 -26.78 1.02 12.88
N ALA A 28 -26.49 0.59 11.65
CA ALA A 28 -26.28 -0.80 11.33
C ALA A 28 -25.19 -1.30 12.28
N HIS A 29 -25.56 -2.14 13.24
CA HIS A 29 -24.61 -2.70 14.18
C HIS A 29 -23.48 -3.32 13.37
N ALA A 30 -22.26 -2.81 13.56
CA ALA A 30 -21.14 -3.23 12.76
C ALA A 30 -20.94 -4.73 12.96
N ALA A 31 -21.11 -5.51 11.89
CA ALA A 31 -20.98 -6.96 11.99
C ALA A 31 -19.56 -7.28 12.48
N THR A 32 -19.47 -8.04 13.57
CA THR A 32 -18.20 -8.45 14.17
C THR A 32 -17.72 -9.80 13.65
N THR A 33 -18.50 -10.42 12.76
CA THR A 33 -18.27 -11.75 12.18
C THR A 33 -18.18 -11.68 10.65
N PHE A 34 -17.50 -12.65 10.05
CA PHE A 34 -17.46 -12.80 8.59
C PHE A 34 -18.78 -13.40 8.08
N SER A 35 -19.35 -12.80 7.02
CA SER A 35 -20.55 -13.27 6.34
C SER A 35 -20.26 -14.55 5.53
N SER A 36 -21.25 -15.05 4.78
CA SER A 36 -21.10 -16.22 3.90
C SER A 36 -20.08 -16.01 2.78
N SER A 37 -19.89 -14.76 2.32
CA SER A 37 -18.71 -14.40 1.52
C SER A 37 -17.51 -14.29 2.46
N ILE A 38 -16.66 -15.33 2.44
CA ILE A 38 -15.55 -15.47 3.38
C ILE A 38 -14.54 -14.32 3.25
N ILE A 39 -14.36 -13.79 2.04
CA ILE A 39 -13.28 -12.84 1.73
C ILE A 39 -13.88 -11.45 1.50
N PRO A 40 -13.57 -10.45 2.34
CA PRO A 40 -14.01 -9.09 2.11
C PRO A 40 -13.37 -8.50 0.85
N SER A 41 -14.18 -7.82 0.05
CA SER A 41 -13.70 -7.02 -1.07
C SER A 41 -13.11 -5.69 -0.58
N GLY A 42 -11.99 -5.27 -1.14
CA GLY A 42 -11.34 -3.99 -0.85
C GLY A 42 -9.90 -4.18 -0.35
N HIS A 43 -9.30 -3.06 0.02
CA HIS A 43 -7.91 -2.97 0.44
C HIS A 43 -7.82 -2.85 1.95
N PHE A 44 -7.13 -3.79 2.58
CA PHE A 44 -6.77 -3.73 3.98
C PHE A 44 -5.52 -2.90 4.08
N GLN A 45 -5.60 -1.74 4.72
CA GLN A 45 -4.47 -0.82 4.86
C GLN A 45 -4.15 -0.49 6.30
N ASN A 46 -2.87 -0.26 6.56
CA ASN A 46 -2.36 0.37 7.76
C ASN A 46 -1.46 1.53 7.34
N ALA A 47 -1.98 2.76 7.48
CA ALA A 47 -1.27 3.97 7.07
C ALA A 47 0.02 4.21 7.85
N ALA A 48 0.03 3.90 9.15
CA ALA A 48 1.22 4.10 10.00
C ALA A 48 2.43 3.27 9.55
N ASN A 49 2.21 2.08 8.99
CA ASN A 49 3.26 1.22 8.45
C ASN A 49 3.38 1.31 6.92
N HIS A 50 2.60 2.18 6.26
CA HIS A 50 2.50 2.25 4.80
C HIS A 50 2.33 0.85 4.16
N TYR A 51 1.48 0.01 4.77
CA TYR A 51 1.30 -1.37 4.35
C TYR A 51 -0.14 -1.60 3.91
N ALA A 52 -0.31 -2.30 2.79
CA ALA A 52 -1.64 -2.69 2.35
C ALA A 52 -1.66 -4.08 1.72
N PHE A 53 -2.81 -4.73 1.74
CA PHE A 53 -3.02 -5.95 0.97
C PHE A 53 -4.49 -6.09 0.56
N HIS A 54 -4.72 -6.87 -0.49
CA HIS A 54 -6.07 -7.25 -0.89
C HIS A 54 -6.06 -8.59 -1.63
N TRP A 55 -7.26 -9.14 -1.77
CA TRP A 55 -7.51 -10.24 -2.69
C TRP A 55 -7.91 -9.66 -4.04
N GLN A 56 -7.27 -10.13 -5.10
CA GLN A 56 -7.65 -9.88 -6.48
C GLN A 56 -8.17 -11.19 -7.07
N SER A 57 -9.40 -11.17 -7.57
CA SER A 57 -9.92 -12.29 -8.35
C SER A 57 -9.48 -12.14 -9.79
N PHE A 58 -9.15 -13.26 -10.45
CA PHE A 58 -8.76 -13.27 -11.85
C PHE A 58 -9.46 -14.39 -12.61
N LYS A 59 -9.54 -14.24 -13.94
CA LYS A 59 -10.13 -15.26 -14.83
C LYS A 59 -9.15 -15.57 -15.96
N ALA A 60 -8.62 -16.78 -15.96
CA ALA A 60 -7.79 -17.30 -17.04
C ALA A 60 -8.60 -18.33 -17.85
N GLY A 61 -9.11 -17.92 -19.01
CA GLY A 61 -10.01 -18.75 -19.83
C GLY A 61 -11.29 -19.09 -19.07
N LYS A 62 -11.53 -20.38 -18.82
CA LYS A 62 -12.69 -20.87 -18.05
C LYS A 62 -12.43 -20.90 -16.52
N SER A 63 -11.19 -20.77 -16.10
CA SER A 63 -10.78 -20.89 -14.70
C SER A 63 -10.87 -19.54 -13.99
N LYS A 64 -11.44 -19.53 -12.78
CA LYS A 64 -11.39 -18.40 -11.86
C LYS A 64 -10.40 -18.70 -10.75
N GLY A 65 -9.60 -17.72 -10.38
CA GLY A 65 -8.63 -17.82 -9.30
C GLY A 65 -8.63 -16.57 -8.43
N GLN A 66 -7.85 -16.64 -7.35
CA GLN A 66 -7.59 -15.49 -6.50
C GLN A 66 -6.10 -15.40 -6.24
N VAL A 67 -5.59 -14.17 -6.17
CA VAL A 67 -4.25 -13.84 -5.73
C VAL A 67 -4.34 -12.84 -4.59
N LEU A 68 -3.48 -12.98 -3.61
CA LEU A 68 -3.21 -11.98 -2.58
C LEU A 68 -2.13 -11.06 -3.10
N ILE A 69 -2.40 -9.77 -3.09
CA ILE A 69 -1.41 -8.76 -3.44
C ILE A 69 -1.05 -8.03 -2.16
N PHE A 70 0.23 -8.09 -1.79
CA PHE A 70 0.79 -7.42 -0.62
C PHE A 70 1.65 -6.27 -1.08
N GLY A 71 1.44 -5.08 -0.53
CA GLY A 71 2.23 -3.89 -0.80
C GLY A 71 2.88 -3.38 0.48
N ASN A 72 4.21 -3.48 0.55
CA ASN A 72 5.02 -2.83 1.56
C ASN A 72 5.60 -1.53 0.99
N PHE A 73 5.01 -0.40 1.35
CA PHE A 73 5.42 0.93 0.91
C PHE A 73 6.19 1.69 2.00
N ASN A 74 6.61 1.02 3.07
CA ASN A 74 7.31 1.64 4.20
C ASN A 74 8.73 2.12 3.88
N GLY A 75 9.13 2.12 2.61
CA GLY A 75 10.42 2.65 2.19
C GLY A 75 11.63 1.96 2.81
N ASP A 76 11.50 0.75 3.37
CA ASP A 76 12.66 -0.09 3.67
C ASP A 76 13.37 -0.31 2.35
N VAL A 77 14.48 0.40 2.14
CA VAL A 77 15.22 0.49 0.88
C VAL A 77 15.64 -0.89 0.36
N LYS A 78 15.74 -1.88 1.26
CA LYS A 78 16.07 -3.27 0.89
C LYS A 78 14.84 -4.08 0.44
N HIS A 79 13.63 -3.68 0.84
CA HIS A 79 12.40 -4.44 0.62
C HIS A 79 11.11 -3.60 0.37
N PRO A 80 11.12 -2.50 -0.41
CA PRO A 80 9.86 -1.96 -0.92
C PRO A 80 9.37 -2.97 -1.95
N ALA A 81 8.32 -3.72 -1.60
CA ALA A 81 8.00 -4.94 -2.33
C ALA A 81 6.50 -5.07 -2.53
N ILE A 82 6.12 -5.24 -3.79
CA ILE A 82 4.86 -5.87 -4.14
C ILE A 82 5.10 -7.37 -4.21
N GLN A 83 4.34 -8.12 -3.43
CA GLN A 83 4.43 -9.57 -3.38
C GLN A 83 3.08 -10.19 -3.72
N PHE A 84 3.13 -11.28 -4.47
CA PHE A 84 1.94 -12.01 -4.90
C PHE A 84 1.90 -13.34 -4.14
N GLY A 85 0.79 -13.60 -3.48
CA GLY A 85 0.52 -14.84 -2.76
C GLY A 85 -0.62 -15.60 -3.42
N VAL A 86 -0.45 -16.90 -3.64
CA VAL A 86 -1.55 -17.77 -4.06
C VAL A 86 -2.19 -18.37 -2.80
N PRO A 87 -3.45 -18.04 -2.47
CA PRO A 87 -4.17 -18.69 -1.38
C PRO A 87 -4.33 -20.17 -1.67
N THR A 88 -4.09 -21.01 -0.67
CA THR A 88 -4.18 -22.47 -0.76
C THR A 88 -5.30 -23.03 0.09
N LYS A 89 -5.66 -22.34 1.19
CA LYS A 89 -6.71 -22.77 2.12
C LYS A 89 -7.24 -21.61 2.94
N TYR A 90 -8.54 -21.65 3.21
CA TYR A 90 -9.21 -20.77 4.16
C TYR A 90 -9.75 -21.57 5.34
N LYS A 91 -9.73 -20.98 6.54
CA LYS A 91 -10.44 -21.50 7.72
C LYS A 91 -11.12 -20.35 8.45
N LEU A 92 -12.35 -20.57 8.86
CA LEU A 92 -13.09 -19.62 9.68
C LEU A 92 -13.13 -20.15 11.13
N SER A 93 -12.88 -19.29 12.12
CA SER A 93 -13.00 -19.68 13.53
C SER A 93 -14.45 -20.06 13.88
N LYS A 94 -14.66 -20.84 14.96
CA LYS A 94 -16.00 -21.25 15.42
C LYS A 94 -16.96 -20.08 15.58
N ASN A 95 -16.49 -18.97 16.18
CA ASN A 95 -17.26 -17.74 16.36
C ASN A 95 -17.30 -16.82 15.12
N ARG A 96 -16.71 -17.26 14.00
CA ARG A 96 -16.64 -16.53 12.73
C ARG A 96 -15.99 -15.15 12.82
N ARG A 97 -15.17 -14.88 13.84
CA ARG A 97 -14.47 -13.61 14.01
C ARG A 97 -13.07 -13.59 13.40
N THR A 98 -12.50 -14.75 13.08
CA THR A 98 -11.14 -14.86 12.49
C THR A 98 -11.19 -15.64 11.20
N LEU A 99 -10.74 -15.01 10.12
CA LEU A 99 -10.42 -15.67 8.86
C LEU A 99 -8.93 -16.00 8.83
N THR A 100 -8.60 -17.28 8.85
CA THR A 100 -7.25 -17.76 8.60
C THR A 100 -7.09 -18.05 7.12
N THR A 101 -6.03 -17.49 6.52
CA THR A 101 -5.65 -17.74 5.13
C THR A 101 -4.25 -18.34 5.08
N TYR A 102 -4.13 -19.49 4.42
CA TYR A 102 -2.86 -20.10 4.07
C TYR A 102 -2.52 -19.72 2.64
N TYR A 103 -1.29 -19.30 2.37
CA TYR A 103 -0.86 -18.84 1.05
C TYR A 103 0.60 -19.19 0.78
N ARG A 104 0.98 -19.22 -0.50
CA ARG A 104 2.38 -19.39 -0.94
C ARG A 104 2.75 -18.19 -1.80
N LEU A 105 3.87 -17.54 -1.49
CA LEU A 105 4.39 -16.46 -2.34
C LEU A 105 4.90 -17.01 -3.68
N THR A 106 4.65 -16.30 -4.76
CA THR A 106 5.26 -16.54 -6.08
C THR A 106 6.57 -15.76 -6.20
N SER A 107 7.59 -16.41 -6.76
CA SER A 107 8.80 -15.73 -7.21
C SER A 107 8.60 -15.12 -8.59
N ALA A 108 9.51 -14.24 -9.02
CA ALA A 108 9.54 -13.70 -10.38
C ALA A 108 9.61 -14.78 -11.47
N LYS A 109 10.13 -15.97 -11.15
CA LYS A 109 10.21 -17.13 -12.06
C LYS A 109 9.00 -18.08 -11.93
N GLY A 110 7.93 -17.66 -11.26
CA GLY A 110 6.70 -18.44 -11.08
C GLY A 110 6.80 -19.58 -10.04
N LYS A 111 7.96 -19.80 -9.40
CA LYS A 111 8.09 -20.82 -8.34
C LYS A 111 7.34 -20.40 -7.08
N LEU A 112 6.67 -21.36 -6.44
CA LEU A 112 5.96 -21.16 -5.17
C LEU A 112 6.86 -21.46 -3.97
N SER A 113 6.88 -20.55 -3.00
CA SER A 113 7.58 -20.67 -1.71
C SER A 113 6.93 -21.69 -0.76
N SER A 114 7.44 -21.80 0.48
CA SER A 114 6.76 -22.52 1.56
C SER A 114 5.41 -21.87 1.91
N THR A 115 4.55 -22.62 2.61
CA THR A 115 3.24 -22.11 3.03
C THR A 115 3.38 -21.13 4.19
N TYR A 116 2.84 -19.93 4.00
CA TYR A 116 2.61 -18.92 5.03
C TYR A 116 1.17 -19.01 5.54
N ARG A 117 0.94 -18.42 6.72
CA ARG A 117 -0.38 -18.30 7.34
C ARG A 117 -0.57 -16.88 7.85
N MET A 118 -1.70 -16.27 7.52
CA MET A 118 -2.18 -15.04 8.15
C MET A 118 -3.53 -15.24 8.80
N ASP A 119 -3.78 -14.49 9.87
CA ASP A 119 -5.08 -14.44 10.55
C ASP A 119 -5.63 -13.01 10.48
N LEU A 120 -6.84 -12.86 9.93
CA LEU A 120 -7.58 -11.62 9.86
C LEU A 120 -8.71 -11.67 10.90
N TYR A 121 -8.55 -10.95 12.02
CA TYR A 121 -9.56 -10.88 13.07
C TYR A 121 -10.45 -9.65 12.86
N LYS A 122 -11.76 -9.84 12.86
CA LYS A 122 -12.73 -8.77 12.58
C LYS A 122 -13.13 -8.04 13.86
N TYR A 123 -12.83 -6.75 13.92
CA TYR A 123 -13.40 -5.86 14.94
C TYR A 123 -14.75 -5.32 14.47
N SER A 124 -14.82 -4.86 13.22
CA SER A 124 -16.01 -4.30 12.60
C SER A 124 -16.00 -4.53 11.08
N ASN A 125 -16.93 -3.93 10.34
CA ASN A 125 -16.94 -4.02 8.89
C ASN A 125 -15.73 -3.36 8.21
N SER A 126 -15.20 -2.31 8.84
CA SER A 126 -14.07 -1.54 8.32
C SER A 126 -12.78 -1.77 9.09
N ASN A 127 -12.80 -2.38 10.28
CA ASN A 127 -11.62 -2.52 11.12
C ASN A 127 -11.29 -3.98 11.40
N TYR A 128 -10.03 -4.33 11.22
CA TYR A 128 -9.53 -5.69 11.39
C TYR A 128 -8.20 -5.68 12.12
N ARG A 129 -7.93 -6.67 12.95
CA ARG A 129 -6.58 -6.94 13.46
C ARG A 129 -5.89 -7.91 12.52
N VAL A 130 -4.70 -7.51 12.09
CA VAL A 130 -3.74 -8.34 11.32
C VAL A 130 -2.42 -8.26 12.05
N LYS A 131 -1.68 -9.38 12.11
CA LYS A 131 -0.30 -9.34 12.59
C LYS A 131 0.67 -9.26 11.42
N LEU A 132 1.71 -8.44 11.55
CA LEU A 132 2.81 -8.38 10.59
C LEU A 132 4.06 -9.00 11.21
N ASN A 133 4.80 -9.75 10.40
CA ASN A 133 6.05 -10.38 10.81
C ASN A 133 7.11 -10.19 9.73
N GLN A 134 8.34 -9.87 10.14
CA GLN A 134 9.48 -9.79 9.23
C GLN A 134 9.95 -11.20 8.86
N TYR A 135 9.93 -11.52 7.58
CA TYR A 135 10.53 -12.73 7.01
C TYR A 135 11.71 -12.37 6.10
N LYS A 136 12.47 -13.37 5.65
CA LYS A 136 13.47 -13.18 4.58
C LYS A 136 12.86 -12.59 3.30
N ALA A 137 11.58 -12.87 3.06
CA ALA A 137 10.84 -12.36 1.91
C ALA A 137 10.33 -10.92 2.10
N GLY A 138 10.46 -10.34 3.30
CA GLY A 138 9.88 -9.03 3.65
C GLY A 138 8.84 -9.10 4.76
N LEU A 139 8.23 -7.95 5.03
CA LEU A 139 7.16 -7.80 6.02
C LEU A 139 5.85 -8.36 5.44
N LEU A 140 5.24 -9.34 6.12
CA LEU A 140 4.05 -10.03 5.62
C LEU A 140 2.99 -10.23 6.72
N PRO A 141 1.69 -10.23 6.36
CA PRO A 141 0.63 -10.75 7.21
C PRO A 141 0.93 -12.16 7.70
N SER A 142 0.79 -12.34 9.01
CA SER A 142 1.21 -13.54 9.74
C SER A 142 0.24 -13.85 10.88
N TYR A 143 0.36 -15.04 11.47
CA TYR A 143 -0.27 -15.40 12.76
C TYR A 143 0.64 -15.07 13.95
N LYS A 144 1.92 -14.76 13.68
CA LYS A 144 2.95 -14.32 14.62
C LYS A 144 3.31 -12.85 14.37
N GLY A 145 4.16 -12.28 15.23
CA GLY A 145 4.62 -10.89 15.12
C GLY A 145 3.67 -9.88 15.79
N SER A 146 3.88 -8.62 15.46
CA SER A 146 3.20 -7.47 16.07
C SER A 146 1.80 -7.31 15.50
N SER A 147 0.83 -6.96 16.35
CA SER A 147 -0.57 -6.77 15.96
C SER A 147 -0.85 -5.32 15.58
N TYR A 148 -1.55 -5.12 14.48
CA TYR A 148 -1.95 -3.80 13.99
C TYR A 148 -3.43 -3.79 13.62
N THR A 149 -4.04 -2.62 13.69
CA THR A 149 -5.38 -2.38 13.13
C THR A 149 -5.25 -1.99 11.67
N PHE A 150 -5.94 -2.73 10.82
CA PHE A 150 -6.07 -2.51 9.39
C PHE A 150 -7.48 -2.00 9.08
N ASN A 151 -7.54 -0.91 8.32
CA ASN A 151 -8.77 -0.35 7.80
C ASN A 151 -9.07 -0.94 6.42
N LEU A 152 -10.30 -1.38 6.20
CA LEU A 152 -10.77 -1.82 4.89
C LEU A 152 -11.28 -0.61 4.11
N THR A 153 -10.67 -0.32 2.96
CA THR A 153 -11.08 0.75 2.04
C THR A 153 -11.47 0.20 0.69
N LYS A 154 -12.40 0.89 0.03
CA LYS A 154 -12.78 0.58 -1.35
C LYS A 154 -11.68 0.98 -2.33
N ASN A 155 -11.09 2.15 -2.11
CA ASN A 155 -10.06 2.70 -2.99
C ASN A 155 -8.69 2.19 -2.59
N SER A 156 -7.83 2.00 -3.59
CA SER A 156 -6.44 1.60 -3.39
C SER A 156 -5.67 2.68 -2.64
N PRO A 157 -4.91 2.32 -1.59
CA PRO A 157 -4.02 3.24 -0.89
C PRO A 157 -2.66 3.39 -1.55
N ALA A 158 -2.35 2.63 -2.61
CA ALA A 158 -0.99 2.53 -3.15
C ALA A 158 -0.41 3.89 -3.56
N GLN A 159 -1.19 4.72 -4.25
CA GLN A 159 -0.76 6.06 -4.65
C GLN A 159 -0.51 6.99 -3.46
N ALA A 160 -1.30 6.85 -2.39
CA ALA A 160 -1.09 7.65 -1.18
C ALA A 160 0.18 7.23 -0.45
N PHE A 161 0.44 5.92 -0.39
CA PHE A 161 1.63 5.39 0.27
C PHE A 161 2.90 5.53 -0.56
N SER A 162 2.79 5.60 -1.89
CA SER A 162 3.94 5.72 -2.78
C SER A 162 4.71 7.03 -2.58
N ALA A 163 4.04 8.12 -2.17
CA ALA A 163 4.71 9.38 -1.84
C ALA A 163 5.74 9.23 -0.70
N PHE A 164 5.43 8.39 0.29
CA PHE A 164 6.36 8.06 1.37
C PHE A 164 7.54 7.24 0.82
N THR A 165 7.26 6.22 0.00
CA THR A 165 8.31 5.40 -0.64
C THR A 165 9.24 6.25 -1.52
N THR A 166 8.68 7.14 -2.35
CA THR A 166 9.47 8.06 -3.21
C THR A 166 10.42 8.89 -2.39
N THR A 167 9.93 9.54 -1.33
CA THR A 167 10.77 10.37 -0.46
C THR A 167 11.93 9.57 0.14
N GLN A 168 11.66 8.37 0.66
CA GLN A 168 12.69 7.52 1.26
C GLN A 168 13.74 7.05 0.25
N LEU A 169 13.30 6.55 -0.91
CA LEU A 169 14.22 6.07 -1.95
C LEU A 169 15.04 7.22 -2.55
N THR A 170 14.44 8.39 -2.77
CA THR A 170 15.16 9.57 -3.26
C THR A 170 16.21 10.03 -2.25
N ASN A 171 15.87 10.14 -0.97
CA ASN A 171 16.84 10.53 0.06
C ASN A 171 17.99 9.53 0.18
N TYR A 172 17.69 8.23 0.10
CA TYR A 172 18.71 7.19 0.08
C TYR A 172 19.62 7.29 -1.14
N GLY A 173 19.04 7.42 -2.34
CA GLY A 173 19.79 7.54 -3.59
C GLY A 173 20.71 8.76 -3.59
N ILE A 174 20.23 9.91 -3.13
CA ILE A 174 21.04 11.13 -3.00
C ILE A 174 22.24 10.89 -2.07
N ALA A 175 22.03 10.23 -0.93
CA ALA A 175 23.11 9.92 0.00
C ALA A 175 24.14 8.95 -0.62
N GLN A 176 23.70 7.94 -1.38
CA GLN A 176 24.60 7.00 -2.06
C GLN A 176 25.41 7.68 -3.18
N ASP A 177 24.75 8.46 -4.03
CA ASP A 177 25.41 9.12 -5.15
C ASP A 177 26.37 10.22 -4.66
N THR A 178 26.02 10.94 -3.59
CA THR A 178 26.93 11.90 -2.94
C THR A 178 28.18 11.20 -2.41
N GLN A 179 28.02 10.04 -1.75
CA GLN A 179 29.16 9.23 -1.29
C GLN A 179 30.00 8.69 -2.46
N SER A 180 29.35 8.34 -3.59
CA SER A 180 30.05 7.88 -4.79
C SER A 180 30.92 8.99 -5.37
N VAL A 181 30.39 10.20 -5.52
CA VAL A 181 31.15 11.37 -6.01
C VAL A 181 32.29 11.72 -5.06
N GLN A 182 32.05 11.68 -3.74
CA GLN A 182 33.11 11.91 -2.75
C GLN A 182 34.27 10.91 -2.91
N LYS A 183 33.98 9.62 -3.09
CA LYS A 183 35.01 8.59 -3.32
C LYS A 183 35.79 8.82 -4.61
N GLN A 184 35.10 9.15 -5.70
CA GLN A 184 35.75 9.48 -6.97
C GLN A 184 36.66 10.70 -6.82
N ARG A 185 36.26 11.70 -6.04
CA ARG A 185 37.09 12.89 -5.75
C ARG A 185 38.34 12.53 -4.96
N GLU A 186 38.20 11.73 -3.90
CA GLU A 186 39.31 11.25 -3.08
C GLU A 186 40.32 10.40 -3.87
N GLN A 187 39.83 9.67 -4.89
CA GLN A 187 40.64 8.87 -5.80
C GLN A 187 41.25 9.69 -6.96
N GLY A 188 40.91 11.00 -7.07
CA GLY A 188 41.37 11.86 -8.15
C GLY A 188 40.68 11.60 -9.50
N GLU A 189 39.61 10.80 -9.53
CA GLU A 189 38.82 10.49 -10.74
C GLU A 189 37.91 11.66 -11.15
N THR A 190 37.59 12.56 -10.22
CA THR A 190 36.83 13.79 -10.49
C THR A 190 37.32 14.95 -9.63
N SER A 191 37.18 16.17 -10.15
CA SER A 191 37.36 17.41 -9.38
C SER A 191 36.05 17.98 -8.83
N ALA A 192 34.91 17.36 -9.18
CA ALA A 192 33.59 17.82 -8.75
C ALA A 192 33.46 17.81 -7.23
N ASP A 193 32.98 18.92 -6.65
CA ASP A 193 32.67 18.97 -5.23
C ASP A 193 31.30 18.34 -4.97
N PRO A 194 31.20 17.22 -4.23
CA PRO A 194 29.92 16.57 -3.98
C PRO A 194 28.92 17.46 -3.23
N ASN A 195 29.35 18.53 -2.57
CA ASN A 195 28.48 19.43 -1.82
C ASN A 195 28.15 20.72 -2.59
N SER A 196 28.65 20.92 -3.82
CA SER A 196 28.26 22.08 -4.62
C SER A 196 26.78 22.03 -5.00
N SER A 197 26.16 23.20 -5.17
CA SER A 197 24.75 23.31 -5.60
C SER A 197 24.48 22.57 -6.90
N GLU A 198 25.39 22.68 -7.87
CA GLU A 198 25.27 22.10 -9.20
C GLU A 198 25.33 20.58 -9.15
N VAL A 199 26.33 20.03 -8.43
CA VAL A 199 26.51 18.58 -8.28
C VAL A 199 25.34 17.97 -7.51
N GLN A 200 24.91 18.61 -6.41
CA GLN A 200 23.74 18.18 -5.66
C GLN A 200 22.45 18.22 -6.49
N GLN A 201 22.29 19.18 -7.39
CA GLN A 201 21.15 19.22 -8.29
C GLN A 201 21.19 18.09 -9.32
N GLN A 202 22.35 17.82 -9.93
CA GLN A 202 22.53 16.71 -10.86
C GLN A 202 22.26 15.34 -10.21
N ILE A 203 22.73 15.16 -8.96
CA ILE A 203 22.42 13.97 -8.17
C ILE A 203 20.91 13.85 -7.95
N ARG A 204 20.24 14.92 -7.51
CA ARG A 204 18.79 14.91 -7.29
C ARG A 204 18.00 14.56 -8.55
N ASP A 205 18.35 15.15 -9.69
CA ASP A 205 17.68 14.91 -10.96
C ASP A 205 17.87 13.46 -11.43
N THR A 206 19.10 12.95 -11.30
CA THR A 206 19.46 11.57 -11.65
C THR A 206 18.70 10.57 -10.79
N VAL A 207 18.75 10.72 -9.46
CA VAL A 207 18.07 9.84 -8.52
C VAL A 207 16.55 9.89 -8.73
N THR A 208 15.97 11.08 -8.90
CA THR A 208 14.52 11.22 -9.15
C THR A 208 14.10 10.49 -10.43
N LYS A 209 14.91 10.60 -11.50
CA LYS A 209 14.68 9.90 -12.76
C LYS A 209 14.73 8.37 -12.62
N GLN A 210 15.55 7.86 -11.70
CA GLN A 210 15.64 6.43 -11.40
C GLN A 210 14.50 5.94 -10.49
N VAL A 211 14.16 6.70 -9.45
CA VAL A 211 13.17 6.30 -8.43
C VAL A 211 11.73 6.35 -8.96
N THR A 212 11.39 7.37 -9.74
CA THR A 212 10.03 7.58 -10.26
C THR A 212 9.43 6.35 -10.97
N PRO A 213 10.10 5.75 -11.97
CA PRO A 213 9.55 4.58 -12.66
C PRO A 213 9.43 3.36 -11.74
N VAL A 214 10.38 3.15 -10.80
CA VAL A 214 10.33 2.04 -9.85
C VAL A 214 9.07 2.14 -8.98
N VAL A 215 8.81 3.31 -8.43
CA VAL A 215 7.64 3.54 -7.59
C VAL A 215 6.33 3.46 -8.40
N SER A 216 6.31 3.95 -9.65
CA SER A 216 5.15 3.78 -10.54
C SER A 216 4.84 2.30 -10.77
N SER A 217 5.85 1.50 -11.09
CA SER A 217 5.67 0.05 -11.28
C SER A 217 5.20 -0.66 -10.01
N MET A 218 5.59 -0.20 -8.82
CA MET A 218 5.03 -0.72 -7.56
C MET A 218 3.54 -0.40 -7.42
N VAL A 219 3.13 0.83 -7.72
CA VAL A 219 1.71 1.22 -7.67
C VAL A 219 0.89 0.44 -8.68
N GLU A 220 1.39 0.29 -9.90
CA GLU A 220 0.77 -0.51 -10.97
C GLU A 220 0.67 -1.99 -10.57
N ALA A 221 1.75 -2.59 -10.08
CA ALA A 221 1.78 -3.99 -9.65
C ALA A 221 0.79 -4.24 -8.50
N TYR A 222 0.67 -3.31 -7.54
CA TYR A 222 -0.32 -3.43 -6.47
C TYR A 222 -1.76 -3.33 -7.01
N ASN A 223 -2.00 -2.42 -7.95
CA ASN A 223 -3.32 -2.20 -8.53
C ASN A 223 -3.68 -3.18 -9.66
N THR A 224 -2.79 -4.12 -9.98
CA THR A 224 -2.98 -4.99 -11.15
C THR A 224 -4.25 -5.82 -10.99
N THR A 225 -5.15 -5.65 -11.95
CA THR A 225 -6.31 -6.51 -12.14
C THR A 225 -5.94 -7.58 -13.16
N HIS A 226 -5.84 -8.84 -12.72
CA HIS A 226 -5.70 -10.01 -13.60
C HIS A 226 -7.05 -10.54 -14.06
#